data_AF-A0A7S0FAR7-F1
#
_entry.id   AF-A0A7S0FAR7-F1
#
_cell.length_a   1.000
_cell.length_b   1.000
_cell.length_c   1.000
_cell.angle_alpha   90.00
_cell.angle_beta   90.00
_cell.angle_gamma   90.00
#
_symmetry.space_group_name_H-M   'P 1'
#
loop_
_entity.id
_entity.type
_entity.pdbx_description
1 polymer ?
#
loop_
_entity_poly.entity_id
_entity_poly.type
_entity_poly.pdbx_seq_one_letter_code
_entity_poly.pdbx_strand_id
1 'polypeptide(L)'
;MAGHKLRTVWSVLTLAAQTVVAASISAHDAFSMLQMTDLPLSLPRSCPVGYEVAKGDVPGWDQFGRNMDNRKDTIDLCAADCTQRSECLSFEWSSRTYICSLNKVAVPTLGTFEDYTFCQRNDSNRDQHNAVTKEAVHAEQEELTQSAVEQRDETRLWMLKQEAIEDEAKRRDAGDSGEEQQQRQQQRQQ
;
A
#
# COMPACT_ATOMS: atom_id res chain seq x y z
N MET A 1 -52.92 18.99 -56.02
CA MET A 1 -54.03 19.97 -55.92
C MET A 1 -55.30 19.15 -55.69
N ALA A 2 -55.74 19.03 -54.43
CA ALA A 2 -56.96 19.63 -53.88
C ALA A 2 -58.24 19.21 -54.66
N GLY A 3 -59.32 18.67 -54.09
CA GLY A 3 -59.74 18.43 -52.71
C GLY A 3 -61.25 18.16 -52.70
N HIS A 4 -61.72 17.49 -51.64
CA HIS A 4 -63.08 17.45 -51.07
C HIS A 4 -64.27 16.87 -51.85
N LYS A 5 -64.93 15.89 -51.22
CA LYS A 5 -66.36 15.99 -50.85
C LYS A 5 -66.65 15.15 -49.60
N LEU A 6 -67.09 15.82 -48.54
CA LEU A 6 -67.62 15.25 -47.30
C LEU A 6 -68.96 14.55 -47.56
N ARG A 7 -69.28 13.53 -46.75
CA ARG A 7 -70.63 13.28 -46.22
C ARG A 7 -70.60 12.29 -45.04
N THR A 8 -70.77 12.86 -43.85
CA THR A 8 -71.57 12.41 -42.68
C THR A 8 -72.81 11.57 -43.09
N VAL A 9 -73.40 10.60 -42.36
CA VAL A 9 -73.58 10.35 -40.91
C VAL A 9 -74.25 8.96 -40.69
N TRP A 10 -73.82 8.26 -39.63
CA TRP A 10 -74.52 7.38 -38.66
C TRP A 10 -75.27 6.09 -39.05
N SER A 11 -74.86 4.98 -38.41
CA SER A 11 -75.73 3.95 -37.77
C SER A 11 -74.86 2.76 -37.33
N VAL A 12 -75.02 2.06 -36.20
CA VAL A 12 -75.78 2.18 -34.95
C VAL A 12 -75.00 1.26 -33.99
N LEU A 13 -74.84 1.72 -32.75
CA LEU A 13 -74.76 0.96 -31.50
C LEU A 13 -74.64 -0.57 -31.59
N THR A 14 -73.58 -1.15 -31.03
CA THR A 14 -73.74 -2.34 -30.17
C THR A 14 -72.64 -2.42 -29.12
N LEU A 15 -73.11 -2.66 -27.89
CA LEU A 15 -72.39 -2.68 -26.63
C LEU A 15 -71.36 -3.80 -26.53
N ALA A 16 -70.30 -3.49 -25.78
CA ALA A 16 -69.54 -4.33 -24.86
C ALA A 16 -69.75 -5.85 -24.91
N ALA A 17 -68.65 -6.58 -25.14
CA ALA A 17 -68.17 -7.59 -24.21
C ALA A 17 -66.75 -7.99 -24.65
N GLN A 18 -65.73 -7.38 -24.04
CA GLN A 18 -64.40 -7.95 -24.07
C GLN A 18 -64.45 -9.22 -23.22
N THR A 19 -64.42 -10.38 -23.86
CA THR A 19 -64.16 -11.65 -23.20
C THR A 19 -62.68 -11.67 -22.83
N VAL A 20 -62.37 -11.31 -21.58
CA VAL A 20 -61.10 -11.70 -20.94
C VAL A 20 -61.09 -13.22 -20.83
N VAL A 21 -60.45 -13.88 -21.80
CA VAL A 21 -59.94 -15.23 -21.56
C VAL A 21 -58.72 -15.06 -20.66
N ALA A 22 -58.92 -15.38 -19.38
CA ALA A 22 -57.85 -15.51 -18.40
C ALA A 22 -56.86 -16.55 -18.91
N ALA A 23 -55.73 -16.09 -19.46
CA ALA A 23 -54.57 -16.93 -19.65
C ALA A 23 -53.95 -17.15 -18.27
N SER A 24 -54.08 -18.39 -17.79
CA SER A 24 -53.39 -18.93 -16.62
C SER A 24 -51.88 -18.87 -16.86
N ILE A 25 -51.26 -17.74 -16.55
CA ILE A 25 -49.80 -17.66 -16.47
C ILE A 25 -49.42 -18.33 -15.14
N SER A 26 -48.91 -19.56 -15.25
CA SER A 26 -48.37 -20.34 -14.14
C SER A 26 -47.42 -19.47 -13.31
N ALA A 27 -47.64 -19.47 -12.00
CA ALA A 27 -46.96 -18.65 -11.00
C ALA A 27 -45.49 -19.04 -10.77
N HIS A 28 -44.68 -19.13 -11.83
CA HIS A 28 -43.23 -19.40 -11.75
C HIS A 28 -42.37 -18.29 -12.37
N ASP A 29 -42.98 -17.17 -12.80
CA ASP A 29 -42.27 -15.98 -13.31
C ASP A 29 -42.46 -14.74 -12.42
N ALA A 30 -42.50 -14.97 -11.11
CA ALA A 30 -42.19 -13.97 -10.11
C ALA A 30 -41.60 -14.70 -8.91
N PHE A 31 -40.59 -14.11 -8.28
CA PHE A 31 -40.06 -14.52 -6.98
C PHE A 31 -38.89 -15.55 -6.99
N SER A 32 -37.79 -15.20 -7.66
CA SER A 32 -36.46 -15.63 -7.23
C SER A 32 -35.50 -14.43 -7.20
N MET A 33 -35.90 -13.38 -6.47
CA MET A 33 -35.07 -12.21 -6.16
C MET A 33 -35.17 -11.81 -4.67
N LEU A 34 -35.64 -12.71 -3.79
CA LEU A 34 -35.77 -12.42 -2.36
C LEU A 34 -35.35 -13.62 -1.48
N GLN A 35 -34.06 -13.96 -1.51
CA GLN A 35 -33.42 -14.69 -0.41
C GLN A 35 -32.03 -14.09 -0.13
N MET A 36 -31.98 -12.79 0.16
CA MET A 36 -30.85 -12.15 0.85
C MET A 36 -31.28 -11.54 2.20
N THR A 37 -32.43 -11.94 2.73
CA THR A 37 -32.77 -11.67 4.12
C THR A 37 -32.06 -12.71 4.96
N ASP A 38 -30.89 -12.32 5.47
CA ASP A 38 -30.31 -12.68 6.77
C ASP A 38 -28.77 -12.62 6.70
N LEU A 39 -28.24 -11.48 6.22
CA LEU A 39 -26.91 -11.08 6.69
C LEU A 39 -27.11 -10.69 8.16
N PRO A 40 -26.50 -11.39 9.13
CA PRO A 40 -26.72 -11.09 10.53
C PRO A 40 -26.35 -9.63 10.77
N LEU A 41 -27.19 -8.92 11.54
CA LEU A 41 -26.92 -7.59 12.07
C LEU A 41 -25.74 -7.61 13.09
N SER A 42 -24.67 -8.34 12.79
CA SER A 42 -23.36 -8.08 13.36
C SER A 42 -22.76 -6.93 12.58
N LEU A 43 -22.99 -5.71 13.06
CA LEU A 43 -22.20 -4.55 12.68
C LEU A 43 -20.70 -4.95 12.71
N PRO A 44 -19.93 -4.53 11.70
CA PRO A 44 -18.62 -5.10 11.48
C PRO A 44 -17.70 -4.75 12.64
N ARG A 45 -17.35 -5.78 13.44
CA ARG A 45 -16.15 -5.79 14.28
C ARG A 45 -14.87 -5.84 13.44
N SER A 46 -15.01 -5.83 12.12
CA SER A 46 -13.95 -5.92 11.13
C SER A 46 -13.83 -4.60 10.39
N CYS A 47 -12.60 -4.15 10.14
CA CYS A 47 -12.37 -2.96 9.36
C CYS A 47 -12.69 -3.20 7.87
N PRO A 48 -13.11 -2.16 7.12
CA PRO A 48 -13.24 -2.21 5.67
C PRO A 48 -11.93 -2.57 4.98
N VAL A 49 -12.02 -3.01 3.72
CA VAL A 49 -10.85 -3.31 2.89
C VAL A 49 -9.87 -2.12 2.86
N GLY A 50 -8.58 -2.41 3.01
CA GLY A 50 -7.53 -1.39 3.11
C GLY A 50 -7.23 -0.93 4.54
N TYR A 51 -7.98 -1.44 5.51
CA TYR A 51 -7.77 -1.20 6.93
C TYR A 51 -7.69 -2.52 7.72
N GLU A 52 -6.98 -2.47 8.83
CA GLU A 52 -6.81 -3.55 9.79
C GLU A 52 -7.36 -3.14 11.16
N VAL A 53 -7.95 -4.10 11.87
CA VAL A 53 -8.43 -3.87 13.24
C VAL A 53 -7.24 -3.78 14.18
N ALA A 54 -7.17 -2.74 15.00
CA ALA A 54 -6.27 -2.67 16.14
C ALA A 54 -7.07 -2.53 17.44
N LYS A 55 -6.48 -2.93 18.57
CA LYS A 55 -7.09 -2.71 19.88
C LYS A 55 -6.57 -1.39 20.45
N GLY A 56 -7.46 -0.43 20.65
CA GLY A 56 -7.15 0.77 21.40
C GLY A 56 -8.05 1.95 21.04
N ASP A 57 -7.61 3.14 21.46
CA ASP A 57 -8.24 4.45 21.24
C ASP A 57 -7.16 5.52 21.00
N VAL A 58 -7.52 6.57 20.26
CA VAL A 58 -6.75 7.81 20.17
C VAL A 58 -7.57 8.94 20.82
N PRO A 59 -7.04 9.57 21.89
CA PRO A 59 -7.79 10.61 22.59
C PRO A 59 -7.97 11.86 21.74
N GLY A 60 -9.09 12.56 21.94
CA GLY A 60 -9.33 13.88 21.35
C GLY A 60 -10.33 13.93 20.20
N TRP A 61 -11.10 12.86 19.96
CA TRP A 61 -12.10 12.77 18.89
C TRP A 61 -11.49 13.01 17.50
N ASP A 62 -12.29 13.46 16.52
CA ASP A 62 -11.86 13.70 15.15
C ASP A 62 -10.77 14.80 15.04
N GLN A 63 -9.57 14.40 14.63
CA GLN A 63 -8.39 15.28 14.48
C GLN A 63 -8.45 16.22 13.26
N PHE A 64 -9.55 16.19 12.52
CA PHE A 64 -9.83 17.08 11.38
C PHE A 64 -10.83 18.18 11.75
N GLY A 65 -11.03 18.43 13.04
CA GLY A 65 -11.74 19.60 13.57
C GLY A 65 -13.25 19.43 13.65
N ARG A 66 -13.78 18.21 13.46
CA ARG A 66 -15.21 17.93 13.53
C ARG A 66 -15.67 17.40 14.88
N ASN A 67 -14.75 17.08 15.79
CA ASN A 67 -15.07 16.56 17.11
C ASN A 67 -16.08 15.39 17.01
N MET A 68 -17.17 15.39 17.78
CA MET A 68 -18.23 14.38 17.74
C MET A 68 -19.24 14.57 16.59
N ASP A 69 -19.12 15.64 15.79
CA ASP A 69 -20.08 15.96 14.72
C ASP A 69 -19.83 15.17 13.42
N ASN A 70 -18.69 14.48 13.30
CA ASN A 70 -18.45 13.59 12.18
C ASN A 70 -19.24 12.28 12.36
N ARG A 71 -20.47 12.25 11.83
CA ARG A 71 -21.34 11.06 11.90
C ARG A 71 -21.38 10.32 10.58
N LYS A 72 -21.28 8.99 10.65
CA LYS A 72 -21.31 8.07 9.51
C LYS A 72 -22.19 6.87 9.84
N ASP A 73 -23.17 6.60 9.00
CA ASP A 73 -24.15 5.52 9.23
C ASP A 73 -23.50 4.13 9.22
N THR A 74 -22.36 3.99 8.55
CA THR A 74 -21.60 2.74 8.48
C THR A 74 -20.11 2.98 8.66
N ILE A 75 -19.40 1.93 9.08
CA ILE A 75 -17.93 1.96 9.17
C ILE A 75 -17.28 2.20 7.79
N ASP A 76 -17.90 1.72 6.70
CA ASP A 76 -17.40 1.90 5.33
C ASP A 76 -17.41 3.38 4.93
N LEU A 77 -18.44 4.13 5.35
CA LEU A 77 -18.51 5.57 5.12
C LEU A 77 -17.45 6.33 5.92
N CYS A 78 -17.06 5.83 7.10
CA CYS A 78 -15.96 6.39 7.89
C CYS A 78 -14.60 6.09 7.23
N ALA A 79 -14.38 4.85 6.78
CA ALA A 79 -13.19 4.47 6.01
C ALA A 79 -13.05 5.26 4.71
N ALA A 80 -14.15 5.47 3.97
CA ALA A 80 -14.14 6.29 2.76
C ALA A 80 -13.78 7.76 3.05
N ASP A 81 -14.22 8.31 4.18
CA ASP A 81 -13.85 9.66 4.61
C ASP A 81 -12.36 9.76 4.95
N CYS A 82 -11.84 8.76 5.65
CA CYS A 82 -10.40 8.66 5.94
C CYS A 82 -9.56 8.50 4.67
N THR A 83 -9.97 7.62 3.76
CA THR A 83 -9.24 7.32 2.51
C THR A 83 -9.08 8.55 1.62
N GLN A 84 -10.07 9.46 1.62
CA GLN A 84 -10.00 10.72 0.86
C GLN A 84 -8.99 11.73 1.44
N ARG A 85 -8.44 11.48 2.63
CA ARG A 85 -7.48 12.36 3.32
C ARG A 85 -6.15 11.66 3.43
N SER A 86 -5.15 12.17 2.70
CA SER A 86 -3.79 11.61 2.73
C SER A 86 -3.22 11.55 4.15
N GLU A 87 -3.50 12.56 4.98
CA GLU A 87 -3.08 12.66 6.38
C GLU A 87 -3.84 11.71 7.34
N CYS A 88 -4.93 11.08 6.93
CA CYS A 88 -5.70 10.19 7.81
C CYS A 88 -5.09 8.77 7.80
N LEU A 89 -4.51 8.36 8.92
CA LEU A 89 -3.78 7.09 9.03
C LEU A 89 -4.58 6.00 9.76
N SER A 90 -5.62 6.37 10.50
CA SER A 90 -6.57 5.46 11.14
C SER A 90 -7.89 6.19 11.41
N PHE A 91 -8.91 5.44 11.82
CA PHE A 91 -10.17 5.99 12.31
C PHE A 91 -10.80 5.10 13.37
N GLU A 92 -11.72 5.68 14.14
CA GLU A 92 -12.50 5.00 15.16
C GLU A 92 -13.98 5.23 14.89
N TRP A 93 -14.77 4.16 14.88
CA TRP A 93 -16.20 4.26 14.61
C TRP A 93 -17.04 3.50 15.63
N SER A 94 -18.05 4.17 16.18
CA SER A 94 -18.99 3.58 17.13
C SER A 94 -20.25 3.11 16.41
N SER A 95 -20.52 1.82 16.57
CA SER A 95 -21.72 1.15 16.07
C SER A 95 -23.03 1.67 16.68
N ARG A 96 -22.96 2.22 17.89
CA ARG A 96 -24.11 2.70 18.66
C ARG A 96 -24.38 4.18 18.44
N THR A 97 -23.34 4.99 18.37
CA THR A 97 -23.47 6.46 18.25
C THR A 97 -23.28 6.95 16.82
N TYR A 98 -22.75 6.12 15.91
CA TYR A 98 -22.41 6.49 14.54
C TYR A 98 -21.34 7.58 14.43
N ILE A 99 -20.63 7.88 15.52
CA ILE A 99 -19.53 8.85 15.53
C ILE A 99 -18.30 8.22 14.88
N CYS A 100 -17.65 8.99 14.01
CA CYS A 100 -16.44 8.64 13.25
C CYS A 100 -15.32 9.61 13.64
N SER A 101 -14.36 9.17 14.44
CA SER A 101 -13.18 9.95 14.79
C SER A 101 -12.05 9.61 13.82
N LEU A 102 -11.65 10.53 12.94
CA LEU A 102 -10.48 10.33 12.08
C LEU A 102 -9.19 10.74 12.79
N ASN A 103 -8.13 9.98 12.58
CA ASN A 103 -6.85 10.14 13.27
C ASN A 103 -5.70 10.30 12.28
N LYS A 104 -4.76 11.19 12.60
CA LYS A 104 -3.49 11.38 11.85
C LYS A 104 -2.37 10.44 12.30
N VAL A 105 -2.65 9.58 13.27
CA VAL A 105 -1.73 8.56 13.78
C VAL A 105 -2.27 7.17 13.42
N ALA A 106 -1.38 6.21 13.17
CA ALA A 106 -1.78 4.86 12.78
C ALA A 106 -2.07 3.95 13.99
N VAL A 107 -1.33 4.16 15.08
CA VAL A 107 -1.30 3.26 16.25
C VAL A 107 -2.03 3.92 17.42
N PRO A 108 -2.98 3.23 18.08
CA PRO A 108 -3.67 3.76 19.24
C PRO A 108 -2.74 3.88 20.44
N THR A 109 -3.03 4.82 21.33
CA THR A 109 -2.20 5.08 22.54
C THR A 109 -2.88 4.67 23.83
N LEU A 110 -4.20 4.46 23.80
CA LEU A 110 -4.99 4.05 24.96
C LEU A 110 -5.68 2.70 24.72
N GLY A 111 -6.25 2.14 25.79
CA GLY A 111 -7.11 0.97 25.69
C GLY A 111 -8.42 1.30 24.96
N THR A 112 -9.08 0.27 24.42
CA THR A 112 -10.34 0.41 23.67
C THR A 112 -11.37 1.21 24.46
N PHE A 113 -11.98 2.20 23.79
CA PHE A 113 -13.05 3.01 24.34
C PHE A 113 -14.44 2.48 23.91
N GLU A 114 -15.26 2.10 24.89
CA GLU A 114 -16.64 1.64 24.70
C GLU A 114 -16.85 0.63 23.54
N ASP A 115 -17.65 1.01 22.54
CA ASP A 115 -17.97 0.19 21.36
C ASP A 115 -17.24 0.65 20.08
N TYR A 116 -16.23 1.52 20.22
CA TYR A 116 -15.48 2.00 19.08
C TYR A 116 -14.62 0.89 18.48
N THR A 117 -14.72 0.75 17.17
CA THR A 117 -13.83 -0.11 16.38
C THR A 117 -12.71 0.75 15.82
N PHE A 118 -11.47 0.48 16.23
CA PHE A 118 -10.28 1.16 15.73
C PHE A 118 -9.76 0.46 14.47
N CYS A 119 -9.62 1.23 13.40
CA CYS A 119 -9.18 0.77 12.09
C CYS A 119 -7.96 1.54 11.62
N GLN A 120 -6.79 0.87 11.58
CA GLN A 120 -5.56 1.42 11.04
C GLN A 120 -5.47 1.18 9.53
N ARG A 121 -4.96 2.15 8.77
CA ARG A 121 -4.76 2.00 7.31
C ARG A 121 -3.55 1.09 7.06
N ASN A 122 -3.65 0.17 6.11
CA ASN A 122 -2.62 -0.85 5.87
C ASN A 122 -1.30 -0.26 5.34
N ASP A 123 -1.37 0.82 4.57
CA ASP A 123 -0.21 1.53 4.06
C ASP A 123 0.52 2.35 5.15
N SER A 124 -0.16 2.78 6.21
CA SER A 124 0.46 3.42 7.37
C SER A 124 1.37 2.45 8.12
N ASN A 125 0.96 1.18 8.23
CA ASN A 125 1.82 0.12 8.75
C ASN A 125 2.96 -0.17 7.77
N ARG A 126 2.72 -0.14 6.47
CA ARG A 126 3.79 -0.26 5.47
C ARG A 126 4.80 0.87 5.59
N ASP A 127 4.40 2.12 5.79
CA ASP A 127 5.34 3.24 5.90
C ASP A 127 6.11 3.22 7.23
N GLN A 128 5.48 2.78 8.33
CA GLN A 128 6.15 2.55 9.61
C GLN A 128 7.08 1.32 9.57
N HIS A 129 6.65 0.21 8.99
CA HIS A 129 7.48 -0.97 8.74
C HIS A 129 8.63 -0.60 7.80
N ASN A 130 8.38 0.16 6.73
CA ASN A 130 9.40 0.64 5.81
C ASN A 130 10.41 1.58 6.49
N ALA A 131 9.98 2.40 7.45
CA ALA A 131 10.88 3.26 8.24
C ALA A 131 11.74 2.43 9.20
N VAL A 132 11.15 1.49 9.93
CA VAL A 132 11.87 0.55 10.80
C VAL A 132 12.82 -0.35 9.99
N THR A 133 12.39 -0.84 8.82
CA THR A 133 13.27 -1.61 7.92
C THR A 133 14.32 -0.71 7.28
N LYS A 134 14.06 0.58 7.04
CA LYS A 134 15.10 1.50 6.55
C LYS A 134 16.18 1.72 7.60
N GLU A 135 15.82 1.88 8.86
CA GLU A 135 16.79 1.98 9.96
C GLU A 135 17.59 0.68 10.13
N ALA A 136 16.92 -0.48 10.08
CA ALA A 136 17.59 -1.79 10.16
C ALA A 136 18.49 -2.08 8.94
N VAL A 137 18.01 -1.77 7.73
CA VAL A 137 18.77 -1.94 6.48
C VAL A 137 19.92 -0.95 6.40
N HIS A 138 19.79 0.27 6.92
CA HIS A 138 20.90 1.23 6.98
C HIS A 138 22.02 0.72 7.89
N ALA A 139 21.67 0.20 9.07
CA ALA A 139 22.64 -0.39 9.99
C ALA A 139 23.37 -1.61 9.39
N GLU A 140 22.64 -2.50 8.69
CA GLU A 140 23.23 -3.66 8.02
C GLU A 140 24.13 -3.25 6.81
N GLN A 141 23.74 -2.20 6.07
CA GLN A 141 24.53 -1.69 4.95
C GLN A 141 25.82 -1.00 5.42
N GLU A 142 25.84 -0.34 6.57
CA GLU A 142 27.03 0.28 7.16
C GLU A 142 28.08 -0.77 7.58
N GLU A 143 27.65 -1.92 8.13
CA GLU A 143 28.54 -3.01 8.51
C GLU A 143 29.15 -3.72 7.27
N LEU A 144 28.33 -3.98 6.24
CA LEU A 144 28.79 -4.55 4.96
C LEU A 144 29.75 -3.62 4.20
N THR A 145 29.51 -2.30 4.25
CA THR A 145 30.38 -1.32 3.60
C THR A 145 31.71 -1.16 4.33
N GLN A 146 31.75 -1.28 5.66
CA GLN A 146 33.01 -1.28 6.42
C GLN A 146 33.87 -2.51 6.16
N SER A 147 33.27 -3.71 6.14
CA SER A 147 33.99 -4.94 5.81
C SER A 147 34.57 -4.90 4.38
N ALA A 148 33.83 -4.32 3.43
CA ALA A 148 34.28 -4.14 2.06
C ALA A 148 35.42 -3.10 1.92
N VAL A 149 35.46 -2.08 2.78
CA VAL A 149 36.58 -1.11 2.81
C VAL A 149 37.85 -1.77 3.34
N GLU A 150 37.75 -2.53 4.43
CA GLU A 150 38.92 -3.20 5.03
C GLU A 150 39.56 -4.22 4.08
N GLN A 151 38.74 -5.02 3.37
CA GLN A 151 39.24 -5.95 2.36
C GLN A 151 39.93 -5.25 1.17
N ARG A 152 39.46 -4.06 0.78
CA ARG A 152 40.11 -3.28 -0.29
C ARG A 152 41.44 -2.71 0.15
N ASP A 153 41.56 -2.29 1.41
CA ASP A 153 42.81 -1.78 1.98
C ASP A 153 43.85 -2.90 2.12
N GLU A 154 43.44 -4.09 2.55
CA GLU A 154 44.31 -5.28 2.58
C GLU A 154 44.78 -5.68 1.17
N THR A 155 43.86 -5.67 0.20
CA THR A 155 44.19 -5.99 -1.20
C THR A 155 45.16 -4.96 -1.79
N ARG A 156 44.95 -3.67 -1.51
CA ARG A 156 45.84 -2.58 -1.92
C ARG A 156 47.22 -2.72 -1.28
N LEU A 157 47.28 -3.06 0.01
CA LEU A 157 48.52 -3.29 0.72
C LEU A 157 49.29 -4.49 0.15
N TRP A 158 48.59 -5.57 -0.22
CA TRP A 158 49.20 -6.72 -0.87
C TRP A 158 49.80 -6.35 -2.24
N MET A 159 49.07 -5.58 -3.07
CA MET A 159 49.60 -5.11 -4.36
C MET A 159 50.86 -4.25 -4.22
N LEU A 160 50.88 -3.30 -3.28
CA LEU A 160 52.06 -2.47 -3.01
C LEU A 160 53.27 -3.29 -2.55
N LYS A 161 53.04 -4.36 -1.77
CA LYS A 161 54.11 -5.28 -1.38
C LYS A 161 54.65 -6.08 -2.56
N GLN A 162 53.81 -6.50 -3.50
CA GLN A 162 54.27 -7.18 -4.72
C GLN A 162 55.11 -6.25 -5.60
N GLU A 163 54.66 -5.01 -5.80
CA GLU A 163 55.42 -3.99 -6.54
C GLU A 163 56.80 -3.75 -5.91
N ALA A 164 56.88 -3.66 -4.57
CA ALA A 164 58.15 -3.50 -3.87
C ALA A 164 59.11 -4.68 -4.05
N ILE A 165 58.58 -5.92 -4.04
CA ILE A 165 59.37 -7.13 -4.28
C ILE A 165 59.93 -7.14 -5.72
N GLU A 166 59.10 -6.78 -6.71
CA GLU A 166 59.53 -6.70 -8.10
C GLU A 166 60.63 -5.64 -8.31
N ASP A 167 60.52 -4.49 -7.65
CA ASP A 167 61.52 -3.43 -7.74
C ASP A 167 62.83 -3.77 -7.00
N GLU A 168 62.76 -4.56 -5.93
CA GLU A 168 63.96 -5.13 -5.30
C GLU A 168 64.64 -6.15 -6.21
N ALA A 169 63.89 -7.01 -6.89
CA ALA A 169 64.45 -7.97 -7.86
C ALA A 169 65.16 -7.24 -9.01
N LYS A 170 64.53 -6.23 -9.61
CA LYS A 170 65.14 -5.41 -10.67
C LYS A 170 66.42 -4.72 -10.21
N ARG A 171 66.47 -4.22 -8.97
CA ARG A 171 67.68 -3.59 -8.40
C ARG A 171 68.81 -4.59 -8.20
N ARG A 172 68.52 -5.83 -7.81
CA ARG A 172 69.52 -6.89 -7.68
C ARG A 172 70.09 -7.30 -9.03
N ASP A 173 69.24 -7.48 -10.04
CA ASP A 173 69.67 -7.81 -11.41
C ASP A 173 70.52 -6.68 -12.02
N ALA A 174 70.14 -5.42 -11.78
CA ALA A 174 70.93 -4.27 -12.20
C ALA A 174 72.32 -4.24 -11.53
N GLY A 175 72.41 -4.59 -10.25
CA GLY A 175 73.68 -4.70 -9.52
C GLY A 175 74.60 -5.77 -10.09
N ASP A 176 74.07 -6.98 -10.35
CA ASP A 176 74.82 -8.10 -10.93
C ASP A 176 75.34 -7.77 -12.35
N SER A 177 74.49 -7.13 -13.17
CA SER A 177 74.88 -6.66 -14.50
C SER A 177 75.99 -5.58 -14.47
N GLY A 178 76.00 -4.73 -13.43
CA GLY A 178 77.01 -3.69 -13.24
C GLY A 178 78.38 -4.26 -12.85
N GLU A 179 78.40 -5.23 -11.93
CA GLU A 179 79.64 -5.93 -11.55
C GLU A 179 80.22 -6.71 -12.73
N GLU A 180 79.39 -7.39 -13.51
CA GLU A 180 79.81 -8.15 -14.69
C GLU A 180 80.36 -7.24 -15.81
N GLN A 181 79.78 -6.05 -16.01
CA GLN A 181 80.33 -5.04 -16.91
C GLN A 181 81.68 -4.50 -16.44
N GLN A 182 81.85 -4.29 -15.14
CA GLN A 182 83.09 -3.79 -14.55
C GLN A 182 84.24 -4.82 -14.67
N GLN A 183 83.95 -6.11 -14.43
CA GLN A 183 84.92 -7.20 -14.64
C GLN A 183 85.35 -7.31 -16.11
N ARG A 184 84.41 -7.21 -17.05
CA ARG A 184 84.72 -7.21 -18.50
C ARG A 184 85.57 -6.02 -18.94
N GLN A 185 85.42 -4.85 -18.30
CA GLN A 185 86.28 -3.70 -18.59
C GLN A 185 87.71 -3.89 -18.07
N GLN A 186 87.88 -4.48 -16.89
CA GLN A 186 89.21 -4.76 -16.32
C GLN A 186 89.99 -5.81 -17.15
N GLN A 187 89.32 -6.84 -17.67
CA GLN A 187 89.95 -7.84 -18.54
C GLN A 187 90.43 -7.28 -19.90
N ARG A 188 89.85 -6.19 -20.38
CA ARG A 188 90.25 -5.53 -21.64
C ARG A 188 91.47 -4.61 -21.49
N GLN A 189 91.91 -4.35 -20.27
CA GLN A 189 93.05 -3.47 -19.96
C GLN A 189 94.35 -4.26 -19.68
N GLN A 190 94.32 -5.59 -19.81
CA GLN A 190 95.48 -6.50 -19.73
C GLN A 190 95.82 -7.01 -21.13
#